data_AF-A0A1M3R130-F1
#
_entry.id   AF-A0A1M3R130-F1
#
_cell.length_a   1.000
_cell.length_b   1.000
_cell.length_c   1.000
_cell.angle_alpha   90.00
_cell.angle_beta   90.00
_cell.angle_gamma   90.00
#
_symmetry.space_group_name_H-M   'P 1'
#
loop_
_entity.id
_entity.type
_entity.pdbx_description
1 polymer ?
#
loop_
_entity_poly.entity_id
_entity_poly.type
_entity_poly.pdbx_seq_one_letter_code
_entity_poly.pdbx_strand_id
1 'polypeptide(L)'
;MNKQFSRSNKIQSFKKVLAATILIAVCIPSFSQDGVAGIEEANTKVRGYFEVGCNLMYAIGAVVGLIGAVKVYQKWNQGDQDTSKVAASWFGSCVFLVVVATVIKSFFGI
;
A
#
# COMPACT_ATOMS: atom_id res chain seq x y z
N MET A 1 0.02 1.91 -71.88
CA MET A 1 1.36 1.96 -71.24
C MET A 1 1.44 2.79 -69.93
N ASN A 2 0.52 3.72 -69.61
CA ASN A 2 0.77 4.70 -68.52
C ASN A 2 0.23 4.36 -67.11
N LYS A 3 -0.55 3.29 -66.93
CA LYS A 3 -1.05 2.89 -65.58
C LYS A 3 0.04 2.28 -64.68
N GLN A 4 1.15 1.79 -65.25
CA GLN A 4 2.28 1.20 -64.51
C GLN A 4 3.15 2.27 -63.81
N PHE A 5 3.33 3.44 -64.44
CA PHE A 5 4.16 4.53 -63.90
C PHE A 5 3.50 5.21 -62.67
N SER A 6 2.17 5.40 -62.69
CA SER A 6 1.41 5.99 -61.57
C SER A 6 1.37 5.08 -60.33
N ARG A 7 1.30 3.75 -60.51
CA ARG A 7 1.35 2.77 -59.41
C ARG A 7 2.69 2.82 -58.66
N SER A 8 3.81 2.94 -59.38
CA SER A 8 5.14 3.03 -58.77
C SER A 8 5.28 4.27 -57.88
N ASN A 9 4.80 5.43 -58.32
CA ASN A 9 4.91 6.68 -57.55
C ASN A 9 4.01 6.69 -56.29
N LYS A 10 2.85 6.03 -56.34
CA LYS A 10 1.95 5.87 -55.18
C LYS A 10 2.56 4.94 -54.12
N ILE A 11 3.25 3.88 -54.54
CA ILE A 11 3.98 2.96 -53.65
C ILE A 11 5.21 3.66 -53.04
N GLN A 12 5.93 4.49 -53.80
CA GLN A 12 7.04 5.30 -53.30
C GLN A 12 6.58 6.36 -52.27
N SER A 13 5.46 7.03 -52.51
CA SER A 13 4.88 7.98 -51.56
C SER A 13 4.41 7.28 -50.28
N PHE A 14 3.77 6.11 -50.39
CA PHE A 14 3.34 5.32 -49.23
C PHE A 14 4.53 4.81 -48.40
N LYS A 15 5.62 4.36 -49.06
CA LYS A 15 6.88 3.99 -48.38
C LYS A 15 7.51 5.17 -47.64
N LYS A 16 7.46 6.38 -48.22
CA LYS A 16 7.95 7.61 -47.58
C LYS A 16 7.10 8.01 -46.37
N VAL A 17 5.78 7.91 -46.47
CA VAL A 17 4.86 8.16 -45.34
C VAL A 17 5.11 7.16 -44.22
N LEU A 18 5.23 5.87 -44.54
CA LEU A 18 5.53 4.82 -43.56
C LEU A 18 6.87 5.07 -42.86
N ALA A 19 7.92 5.42 -43.62
CA ALA A 19 9.23 5.73 -43.06
C ALA A 19 9.20 7.00 -42.18
N ALA A 20 8.44 8.02 -42.56
CA ALA A 20 8.25 9.23 -41.77
C ALA A 20 7.51 8.94 -40.45
N THR A 21 6.47 8.11 -40.47
CA THR A 21 5.74 7.69 -39.26
C THR A 21 6.64 6.90 -38.30
N ILE A 22 7.51 6.02 -38.83
CA ILE A 22 8.47 5.26 -38.02
C ILE A 22 9.53 6.19 -37.41
N LEU A 23 10.04 7.17 -38.16
CA LEU A 23 10.99 8.16 -37.65
C LEU A 23 10.39 9.02 -36.52
N ILE A 24 9.13 9.42 -36.63
CA ILE A 24 8.43 10.18 -35.58
C ILE A 24 8.24 9.33 -34.31
N ALA A 25 7.97 8.03 -34.45
CA ALA A 25 7.82 7.13 -33.31
C ALA A 25 9.14 6.90 -32.53
N VAL A 26 10.29 6.97 -33.20
CA VAL A 26 11.62 6.83 -32.56
C VAL A 26 12.03 8.09 -31.79
N CYS A 27 11.46 9.25 -32.12
CA CYS A 27 11.74 10.51 -31.42
C CYS A 27 10.94 10.69 -30.12
N ILE A 28 10.07 9.75 -29.76
CA ILE A 28 9.35 9.80 -28.47
C ILE A 28 10.38 9.48 -27.37
N PRO A 29 10.64 10.40 -26.43
CA PRO A 29 11.54 10.11 -25.32
C PRO A 29 10.97 8.92 -24.52
N SER A 30 11.68 7.81 -24.52
CA SER A 30 11.39 6.69 -23.63
C SER A 30 11.72 7.15 -22.21
N PHE A 31 10.69 7.47 -21.43
CA PHE A 31 10.82 7.59 -19.98
C PHE A 31 11.22 6.21 -19.45
N SER A 32 12.52 5.98 -19.25
CA SER A 32 12.92 4.88 -18.38
C SER A 32 12.38 5.23 -17.00
N GLN A 33 11.45 4.44 -16.48
CA GLN A 33 11.15 4.46 -15.05
C GLN A 33 12.47 4.14 -14.36
N ASP A 34 13.08 5.18 -13.78
CA ASP A 34 14.27 5.04 -12.98
C ASP A 34 13.95 4.04 -11.86
N GLY A 35 14.70 2.95 -11.78
CA GLY A 35 14.44 1.91 -10.77
C GLY A 35 14.46 2.50 -9.36
N VAL A 36 15.23 3.59 -9.17
CA VAL A 36 15.27 4.38 -7.94
C VAL A 36 13.93 5.10 -7.69
N ALA A 37 13.34 5.72 -8.71
CA ALA A 37 12.03 6.38 -8.58
C ALA A 37 10.91 5.37 -8.27
N GLY A 38 10.95 4.17 -8.85
CA GLY A 38 10.01 3.10 -8.52
C GLY A 38 10.15 2.56 -7.10
N ILE A 39 11.39 2.43 -6.59
CA ILE A 39 11.66 2.03 -5.19
C ILE A 39 11.18 3.12 -4.22
N GLU A 40 11.38 4.39 -4.55
CA GLU A 40 10.98 5.52 -3.71
C GLU A 40 9.45 5.71 -3.68
N GLU A 41 8.78 5.49 -4.83
CA GLU A 41 7.32 5.43 -4.88
C GLU A 41 6.78 4.24 -4.07
N ALA A 42 7.37 3.05 -4.19
CA ALA A 42 6.96 1.89 -3.41
C ALA A 42 7.13 2.12 -1.90
N ASN A 43 8.24 2.74 -1.46
CA ASN A 43 8.46 3.09 -0.05
C ASN A 43 7.38 4.06 0.46
N THR A 44 7.02 5.06 -0.34
CA THR A 44 5.96 6.03 -0.03
C THR A 44 4.59 5.34 0.09
N LYS A 45 4.25 4.44 -0.84
CA LYS A 45 3.00 3.68 -0.80
C LYS A 45 2.93 2.76 0.42
N VAL A 46 4.02 2.06 0.73
CA VAL A 46 4.11 1.19 1.92
C VAL A 46 3.87 2.00 3.19
N ARG A 47 4.55 3.14 3.36
CA ARG A 47 4.33 4.04 4.51
C ARG A 47 2.88 4.54 4.61
N GLY A 48 2.26 4.87 3.47
CA GLY A 48 0.84 5.24 3.44
C GLY A 48 -0.11 4.14 3.90
N TYR A 49 0.20 2.86 3.60
CA TYR A 49 -0.58 1.73 4.13
C TYR A 49 -0.39 1.52 5.63
N PHE A 50 0.81 1.80 6.17
CA PHE A 50 1.09 1.67 7.60
C PHE A 50 0.28 2.65 8.45
N GLU A 51 0.03 3.86 7.97
CA GLU A 51 -0.78 4.86 8.69
C GLU A 51 -2.24 4.40 8.84
N VAL A 52 -2.87 4.01 7.73
CA VAL A 52 -4.25 3.50 7.73
C VAL A 52 -4.34 2.19 8.52
N GLY A 53 -3.33 1.32 8.38
CA GLY A 53 -3.22 0.08 9.15
C GLY A 53 -3.09 0.30 10.67
N CYS A 54 -2.32 1.31 11.10
CA CYS A 54 -2.21 1.68 12.50
C CYS A 54 -3.54 2.19 13.06
N ASN A 55 -4.25 3.05 12.31
CA ASN A 55 -5.57 3.53 12.72
C ASN A 55 -6.58 2.38 12.89
N LEU A 56 -6.55 1.40 11.97
CA LEU A 56 -7.38 0.20 12.10
C LEU A 56 -6.98 -0.64 13.32
N MET A 57 -5.69 -0.81 13.59
CA MET A 57 -5.18 -1.53 14.77
C MET A 57 -5.64 -0.87 16.07
N TYR A 58 -5.61 0.46 16.16
CA TYR A 58 -6.12 1.19 17.32
C TYR A 58 -7.62 0.99 17.51
N ALA A 59 -8.40 1.02 16.43
CA ALA A 59 -9.84 0.75 16.49
C ALA A 59 -10.14 -0.66 16.99
N ILE A 60 -9.45 -1.68 16.47
CA ILE A 60 -9.61 -3.08 16.92
C ILE A 60 -9.16 -3.22 18.38
N GLY A 61 -8.01 -2.63 18.74
CA GLY A 61 -7.47 -2.64 20.10
C GLY A 61 -8.45 -2.02 21.10
N ALA A 62 -9.12 -0.92 20.74
CA ALA A 62 -10.15 -0.30 21.58
C ALA A 62 -11.37 -1.21 21.78
N VAL A 63 -11.84 -1.88 20.73
CA VAL A 63 -13.00 -2.79 20.82
C VAL A 63 -12.67 -4.01 21.68
N VAL A 64 -11.54 -4.68 21.41
CA VAL A 64 -11.12 -5.87 22.18
C VAL A 64 -10.79 -5.49 23.63
N GLY A 65 -10.21 -4.31 23.82
CA GLY A 65 -9.97 -3.68 25.12
C GLY A 65 -11.26 -3.29 25.87
N LEU A 66 -12.40 -3.07 25.22
CA LEU A 66 -13.66 -2.90 25.95
C LEU A 66 -14.26 -4.27 26.33
N ILE A 67 -14.21 -5.25 25.42
CA ILE A 67 -14.76 -6.59 25.64
C ILE A 67 -14.06 -7.30 26.81
N GLY A 68 -12.74 -7.20 26.91
CA GLY A 68 -12.00 -7.77 28.02
C GLY A 68 -12.38 -7.16 29.38
N ALA A 69 -12.77 -5.87 29.40
CA ALA A 69 -13.06 -5.12 30.62
C ALA A 69 -14.37 -5.64 31.20
N VAL A 70 -15.34 -5.80 30.31
CA VAL A 70 -16.65 -6.37 30.64
C VAL A 70 -16.47 -7.79 31.20
N LYS A 71 -15.59 -8.61 30.62
CA LYS A 71 -15.31 -9.96 31.13
C LYS A 71 -14.67 -9.97 32.52
N VAL A 72 -13.70 -9.09 32.77
CA VAL A 72 -13.08 -8.94 34.10
C VAL A 72 -14.11 -8.48 35.12
N TYR A 73 -14.94 -7.50 34.77
CA TYR A 73 -16.02 -6.99 35.62
C TYR A 73 -17.07 -8.07 35.92
N GLN A 74 -17.45 -8.87 34.92
CA GLN A 74 -18.37 -10.00 35.11
C GLN A 74 -17.81 -11.01 36.12
N LYS A 75 -16.54 -11.39 36.01
CA LYS A 75 -15.88 -12.31 36.96
C LYS A 75 -15.79 -11.72 38.37
N TRP A 76 -15.52 -10.42 38.48
CA TRP A 76 -15.50 -9.73 39.76
C TRP A 76 -16.87 -9.78 40.44
N ASN A 77 -17.94 -9.46 39.70
CA ASN A 77 -19.31 -9.54 40.23
C ASN A 77 -19.77 -10.97 40.57
N GLN A 78 -19.16 -11.99 39.96
CA GLN A 78 -19.43 -13.40 40.26
C GLN A 78 -18.65 -13.94 41.47
N GLY A 79 -17.77 -13.14 42.07
CA GLY A 79 -16.95 -13.56 43.22
C GLY A 79 -15.86 -14.58 42.86
N ASP A 80 -15.48 -14.66 41.59
CA ASP A 80 -14.51 -15.64 41.08
C ASP A 80 -13.10 -15.32 41.61
N GLN A 81 -12.44 -16.29 42.26
CA GLN A 81 -11.09 -16.10 42.81
C GLN A 81 -10.03 -15.86 41.74
N ASP A 82 -10.30 -16.25 40.50
CA ASP A 82 -9.40 -16.03 39.36
C ASP A 82 -9.51 -14.61 38.76
N THR A 83 -10.35 -13.73 39.31
CA THR A 83 -10.54 -12.36 38.78
C THR A 83 -9.24 -11.58 38.69
N SER A 84 -8.38 -11.65 39.72
CA SER A 84 -7.08 -10.95 39.72
C SER A 84 -6.15 -11.48 38.64
N LYS A 85 -6.20 -12.78 38.35
CA LYS A 85 -5.39 -13.42 37.30
C LYS A 85 -5.90 -13.04 35.90
N VAL A 86 -7.22 -13.03 35.72
CA VAL A 86 -7.85 -12.63 34.46
C VAL A 86 -7.66 -11.14 34.22
N ALA A 87 -7.75 -10.29 35.25
CA ALA A 87 -7.41 -8.88 35.18
C ALA A 87 -5.92 -8.68 34.87
N ALA A 88 -5.00 -9.36 35.53
CA ALA A 88 -3.58 -9.21 35.21
C ALA A 88 -3.26 -9.56 33.75
N SER A 89 -3.84 -10.64 33.21
CA SER A 89 -3.62 -11.05 31.81
C SER A 89 -4.25 -10.09 30.78
N TRP A 90 -5.44 -9.57 31.10
CA TRP A 90 -6.13 -8.50 30.37
C TRP A 90 -5.25 -7.26 30.26
N PHE A 91 -4.73 -6.79 31.39
CA PHE A 91 -4.05 -5.51 31.47
C PHE A 91 -2.70 -5.59 30.78
N GLY A 92 -1.97 -6.70 30.97
CA GLY A 92 -0.72 -6.96 30.25
C GLY A 92 -0.92 -6.96 28.73
N SER A 93 -2.02 -7.51 28.24
CA SER A 93 -2.36 -7.50 26.80
C SER A 93 -2.65 -6.09 26.26
N CYS A 94 -3.37 -5.27 27.02
CA CYS A 94 -3.65 -3.88 26.66
C CYS A 94 -2.39 -3.02 26.62
N VAL A 95 -1.53 -3.13 27.64
CA VAL A 95 -0.25 -2.40 27.69
C VAL A 95 0.64 -2.82 26.53
N PHE A 96 0.73 -4.12 26.24
CA PHE A 96 1.50 -4.64 25.11
C PHE A 96 1.06 -4.03 23.77
N LEU A 97 -0.24 -3.96 23.48
CA LEU A 97 -0.75 -3.36 22.25
C LEU A 97 -0.35 -1.88 22.10
N VAL A 98 -0.37 -1.11 23.19
CA VAL A 98 0.03 0.31 23.17
C VAL A 98 1.52 0.47 22.89
N VAL A 99 2.35 -0.37 23.53
CA VAL A 99 3.81 -0.35 23.34
C VAL A 99 4.18 -0.76 21.91
N VAL A 100 3.60 -1.84 21.39
CA VAL A 100 3.85 -2.30 20.02
C VAL A 100 3.47 -1.23 18.99
N ALA A 101 2.33 -0.56 19.16
CA ALA A 101 1.93 0.52 18.27
C ALA A 101 2.93 1.69 18.27
N THR A 102 3.51 1.99 19.43
CA THR A 102 4.54 3.04 19.58
C THR A 102 5.87 2.62 18.91
N VAL A 103 6.26 1.36 19.10
CA VAL A 103 7.48 0.81 18.48
C VAL A 103 7.35 0.77 16.96
N ILE A 104 6.21 0.34 16.41
CA ILE A 104 5.94 0.35 14.97
C ILE A 104 6.04 1.79 14.43
N LYS A 105 5.37 2.76 15.06
CA LYS A 105 5.49 4.18 14.68
C LYS A 105 6.94 4.67 14.70
N SER A 106 7.69 4.32 15.73
CA SER A 106 9.11 4.66 15.86
C SER A 106 9.99 4.04 14.77
N PHE A 107 9.66 2.84 14.26
CA PHE A 107 10.37 2.23 13.14
C PHE A 107 10.03 2.87 11.78
N PHE A 108 8.82 3.42 11.61
CA PHE A 108 8.40 4.08 10.37
C PHE A 108 8.63 5.60 10.36
N GLY A 109 9.14 6.17 11.45
CA GLY A 109 9.50 7.59 11.54
C GLY A 109 8.28 8.52 11.59
N ILE A 110 7.18 8.06 12.19
CA ILE A 110 5.94 8.82 12.40
C ILE A 110 5.78 9.14 13.88
#